data_AF-A0A5F5PYZ3-F1
#
_entry.id   AF-A0A5F5PYZ3-F1
#
_cell.length_a   1.000
_cell.length_b   1.000
_cell.length_c   1.000
_cell.angle_alpha   90.00
_cell.angle_beta   90.00
_cell.angle_gamma   90.00
#
_symmetry.space_group_name_H-M   'P 1'
#
loop_
_entity.id
_entity.type
_entity.pdbx_description
1 polymer ?
#
loop_
_entity_poly.entity_id
_entity_poly.type
_entity_poly.pdbx_seq_one_letter_code
_entity_poly.pdbx_strand_id
1 'polypeptide(L)'
;MDSEIKEEIPVHEEFILCCGVETQVLKCGPWTDLFNDQSANRPKLLIFVITDPNAQEVEDIYGLCGQVEHKLAFLRTHVPKEMKLVLIGHSIGCYISLQILKLAPELPIIRSLLLFPTIERMSESPNGRIATPLFCRFRYALYVSAYLLLKPWPEKIKSLMIRKYLQMMNLQTEFSLLNMLEPFCLVNAAYLASQEMMDVVKRDNETIKEHLSKLTFYYGTVDAWCPKEYYEDMKKDFPEGDIRLCEKKIPHAFVLGFHQEMADMVADWLKDDLSKI
;
A
#
# COMPACT_ATOMS: atom_id res chain seq x y z
N MET A 1 -5.30 -10.58 -40.86
CA MET A 1 -4.44 -9.90 -39.87
C MET A 1 -5.39 -9.05 -39.06
N ASP A 2 -6.04 -9.68 -38.09
CA ASP A 2 -6.94 -8.97 -37.18
C ASP A 2 -6.05 -8.28 -36.14
N SER A 3 -5.93 -6.96 -36.28
CA SER A 3 -5.39 -6.12 -35.23
C SER A 3 -6.38 -6.15 -34.07
N GLU A 4 -6.06 -6.86 -33.00
CA GLU A 4 -6.72 -6.70 -31.72
C GLU A 4 -6.65 -5.21 -31.34
N ILE A 5 -7.77 -4.52 -31.49
CA ILE A 5 -7.97 -3.20 -30.91
C ILE A 5 -7.92 -3.44 -29.41
N LYS A 6 -6.80 -3.08 -28.77
CA LYS A 6 -6.76 -2.97 -27.30
C LYS A 6 -7.80 -1.93 -26.93
N GLU A 7 -8.96 -2.37 -26.45
CA GLU A 7 -9.91 -1.48 -25.78
C GLU A 7 -9.14 -0.83 -24.61
N GLU A 8 -8.88 0.46 -24.72
CA GLU A 8 -8.38 1.24 -23.59
C GLU A 8 -9.44 1.20 -22.50
N ILE A 9 -9.14 0.49 -21.40
CA ILE A 9 -9.98 0.49 -20.22
C ILE A 9 -9.93 1.92 -19.66
N PRO A 10 -11.05 2.66 -19.59
CA PRO A 10 -11.02 4.00 -19.03
C PRO A 10 -10.60 3.92 -17.56
N VAL A 11 -9.56 4.67 -17.21
CA VAL A 11 -9.11 4.91 -15.84
C VAL A 11 -9.58 6.30 -15.45
N HIS A 12 -10.40 6.38 -14.42
CA HIS A 12 -10.87 7.64 -13.86
C HIS A 12 -10.30 7.84 -12.46
N GLU A 13 -9.79 9.03 -12.21
CA GLU A 13 -9.24 9.46 -10.93
C GLU A 13 -10.23 10.40 -10.26
N GLU A 14 -10.55 10.14 -9.00
CA GLU A 14 -11.38 11.00 -8.16
C GLU A 14 -10.71 11.18 -6.79
N PHE A 15 -10.90 12.35 -6.18
CA PHE A 15 -10.50 12.63 -4.81
C PHE A 15 -11.74 12.73 -3.92
N ILE A 16 -11.80 11.90 -2.88
CA ILE A 16 -12.91 11.84 -1.93
C ILE A 16 -12.40 12.27 -0.55
N LEU A 17 -13.10 13.19 0.10
CA LEU A 17 -12.82 13.55 1.49
C LEU A 17 -13.44 12.49 2.42
N CYS A 18 -12.60 11.70 3.08
CA CYS A 18 -13.01 10.66 4.03
C CYS A 18 -12.32 10.88 5.37
N CYS A 19 -13.08 10.93 6.48
CA CYS A 19 -12.51 11.15 7.82
C CYS A 19 -11.61 12.39 7.92
N GLY A 20 -11.93 13.41 7.11
CA GLY A 20 -11.14 14.63 7.03
C GLY A 20 -9.93 14.56 6.12
N VAL A 21 -9.56 13.41 5.53
CA VAL A 21 -8.43 13.23 4.60
C VAL A 21 -8.89 13.04 3.16
N GLU A 22 -8.23 13.77 2.26
CA GLU A 22 -8.45 13.59 0.83
C GLU A 22 -7.85 12.24 0.39
N THR A 23 -8.68 11.47 -0.28
CA THR A 23 -8.43 10.07 -0.62
C THR A 23 -8.54 9.91 -2.12
N GLN A 24 -7.43 9.60 -2.77
CA GLN A 24 -7.39 9.34 -4.20
C GLN A 24 -7.97 7.95 -4.51
N VAL A 25 -8.87 7.91 -5.48
CA VAL A 25 -9.57 6.70 -5.90
C VAL A 25 -9.36 6.54 -7.39
N LEU A 26 -8.74 5.43 -7.77
CA LEU A 26 -8.57 5.04 -9.16
C LEU A 26 -9.65 4.01 -9.52
N LYS A 27 -10.47 4.36 -10.50
CA LYS A 27 -11.60 3.56 -10.97
C LYS A 27 -11.32 3.07 -12.38
N CYS A 28 -11.39 1.77 -12.61
CA CYS A 28 -11.09 1.16 -13.91
C CYS A 28 -12.31 0.42 -14.47
N GLY A 29 -12.72 0.73 -15.70
CA GLY A 29 -13.80 0.03 -16.42
C GLY A 29 -15.03 0.89 -16.76
N PRO A 30 -16.04 0.34 -17.46
CA PRO A 30 -17.25 1.06 -17.82
C PRO A 30 -17.95 1.54 -16.55
N TRP A 31 -18.13 2.86 -16.43
CA TRP A 31 -18.53 3.51 -15.18
C TRP A 31 -19.91 4.15 -15.32
N THR A 32 -20.81 3.83 -14.39
CA THR A 32 -21.96 4.68 -14.03
C THR A 32 -21.71 5.26 -12.63
N ASP A 33 -22.24 6.46 -12.40
CA ASP A 33 -22.01 7.25 -11.19
C ASP A 33 -22.34 6.45 -9.92
N LEU A 34 -21.33 5.92 -9.21
CA LEU A 34 -21.49 5.06 -8.02
C LEU A 34 -22.41 5.66 -6.96
N PHE A 35 -22.48 6.99 -6.93
CA PHE A 35 -23.26 7.78 -5.99
C PHE A 35 -24.63 8.24 -6.54
N ASN A 36 -24.83 8.30 -7.87
CA ASN A 36 -26.06 8.83 -8.48
C ASN A 36 -26.89 7.80 -9.27
N ASP A 37 -26.34 6.65 -9.66
CA ASP A 37 -27.04 5.69 -10.53
C ASP A 37 -27.05 4.26 -9.96
N GLN A 38 -28.23 3.77 -9.61
CA GLN A 38 -28.44 2.42 -9.08
C GLN A 38 -28.54 1.34 -10.18
N SER A 39 -28.34 1.67 -11.46
CA SER A 39 -28.56 0.73 -12.56
C SER A 39 -27.29 0.21 -13.27
N ALA A 40 -27.14 -1.12 -13.16
CA ALA A 40 -26.61 -2.10 -14.12
C ALA A 40 -25.13 -2.19 -14.54
N ASN A 41 -24.21 -1.26 -14.29
CA ASN A 41 -22.78 -1.51 -14.53
C ASN A 41 -21.89 -1.11 -13.34
N ARG A 42 -21.76 -2.05 -12.40
CA ARG A 42 -20.86 -1.91 -11.25
C ARG A 42 -19.39 -1.93 -11.71
N PRO A 43 -18.49 -1.15 -11.08
CA PRO A 43 -17.07 -1.18 -11.40
C PRO A 43 -16.50 -2.59 -11.17
N LYS A 44 -15.66 -3.05 -12.09
CA LYS A 44 -15.04 -4.38 -12.03
C LYS A 44 -13.82 -4.44 -11.10
N LEU A 45 -13.21 -3.29 -10.79
CA LEU A 45 -12.06 -3.17 -9.90
C LEU A 45 -11.98 -1.75 -9.32
N LEU A 46 -11.82 -1.65 -8.00
CA LEU A 46 -11.56 -0.41 -7.28
C LEU A 46 -10.13 -0.46 -6.73
N ILE A 47 -9.26 0.46 -7.17
CA ILE A 47 -7.88 0.57 -6.67
C ILE A 47 -7.78 1.82 -5.80
N PHE A 48 -7.27 1.63 -4.60
CA PHE A 48 -7.19 2.66 -3.59
C PHE A 48 -5.75 3.11 -3.40
N VAL A 49 -5.49 4.39 -3.62
CA VAL A 49 -4.18 5.01 -3.40
C VAL A 49 -4.42 6.21 -2.49
N ILE A 50 -3.86 6.26 -1.28
CA ILE A 50 -4.03 7.45 -0.44
C ILE A 50 -2.87 8.39 -0.66
N THR A 51 -3.17 9.61 -1.09
CA THR A 51 -2.34 10.78 -0.87
C THR A 51 -3.25 11.98 -0.59
N ASP A 52 -3.10 12.63 0.56
CA ASP A 52 -2.95 14.09 0.77
C ASP A 52 -3.03 14.43 2.28
N PRO A 53 -2.26 15.41 2.79
CA PRO A 53 -2.41 15.95 4.14
C PRO A 53 -3.36 17.15 4.23
N ASN A 54 -4.63 16.91 4.49
CA ASN A 54 -5.47 17.79 5.30
C ASN A 54 -6.37 16.90 6.15
N ALA A 55 -6.62 17.25 7.42
CA ALA A 55 -7.25 16.33 8.37
C ALA A 55 -8.11 17.06 9.41
N GLN A 56 -9.35 16.59 9.58
CA GLN A 56 -10.07 16.51 10.86
C GLN A 56 -11.23 15.50 10.74
N GLU A 57 -11.14 14.40 11.52
CA GLU A 57 -12.21 13.62 12.20
C GLU A 57 -11.75 12.22 12.65
N VAL A 58 -10.50 11.79 12.38
CA VAL A 58 -9.87 10.60 13.02
C VAL A 58 -8.75 11.04 13.97
N GLU A 59 -8.71 10.47 15.17
CA GLU A 59 -7.63 10.67 16.14
C GLU A 59 -6.34 10.02 15.58
N ASP A 60 -5.28 10.82 15.42
CA ASP A 60 -3.99 10.39 14.83
C ASP A 60 -4.06 9.79 13.41
N ILE A 61 -4.64 10.55 12.46
CA ILE A 61 -4.86 10.08 11.08
C ILE A 61 -3.61 9.62 10.32
N TYR A 62 -2.43 10.15 10.68
CA TYR A 62 -1.15 9.80 10.05
C TYR A 62 -0.44 8.65 10.77
N GLY A 63 -0.96 8.21 11.92
CA GLY A 63 -0.51 7.02 12.61
C GLY A 63 -1.05 5.74 11.98
N LEU A 64 -0.44 4.61 12.31
CA LEU A 64 -0.80 3.28 11.82
C LEU A 64 -2.25 2.92 12.14
N CYS A 65 -2.73 3.20 13.36
CA CYS A 65 -4.12 2.96 13.74
C CYS A 65 -5.08 3.87 12.95
N GLY A 66 -4.78 5.17 12.88
CA GLY A 66 -5.58 6.11 12.10
C GLY A 66 -5.62 5.76 10.61
N GLN A 67 -4.50 5.25 10.07
CA GLN A 67 -4.46 4.73 8.71
C GLN A 67 -5.40 3.54 8.55
N VAL A 68 -5.45 2.57 9.47
CA VAL A 68 -6.39 1.44 9.43
C VAL A 68 -7.85 1.92 9.50
N GLU A 69 -8.16 2.76 10.48
CA GLU A 69 -9.51 3.31 10.70
C GLU A 69 -10.01 4.08 9.49
N HIS A 70 -9.15 4.90 8.89
CA HIS A 70 -9.47 5.64 7.67
C HIS A 70 -9.88 4.72 6.51
N LYS A 71 -9.15 3.60 6.26
CA LYS A 71 -9.55 2.64 5.21
C LYS A 71 -10.88 1.97 5.56
N LEU A 72 -11.05 1.57 6.82
CA LEU A 72 -12.27 0.93 7.29
C LEU A 72 -13.48 1.85 7.12
N ALA A 73 -13.37 3.12 7.52
CA ALA A 73 -14.39 4.13 7.35
C ALA A 73 -14.74 4.34 5.87
N PHE A 74 -13.71 4.44 5.02
CA PHE A 74 -13.91 4.57 3.58
C PHE A 74 -14.69 3.39 3.00
N LEU A 75 -14.24 2.16 3.29
CA LEU A 75 -14.89 0.94 2.81
C LEU A 75 -16.34 0.82 3.30
N ARG A 76 -16.61 1.15 4.57
CA ARG A 76 -17.96 1.08 5.13
C ARG A 76 -18.91 2.14 4.57
N THR A 77 -18.38 3.29 4.18
CA THR A 77 -19.18 4.46 3.80
C THR A 77 -19.40 4.56 2.29
N HIS A 78 -18.36 4.28 1.50
CA HIS A 78 -18.36 4.57 0.07
C HIS A 78 -18.40 3.33 -0.83
N VAL A 79 -18.17 2.13 -0.27
CA VAL A 79 -18.16 0.88 -1.05
C VAL A 79 -19.46 0.10 -0.81
N PRO A 80 -20.28 -0.14 -1.85
CA PRO A 80 -21.46 -0.99 -1.78
C PRO A 80 -21.21 -2.34 -1.11
N LYS A 81 -22.12 -2.74 -0.20
CA LYS A 81 -21.97 -3.94 0.62
C LYS A 81 -21.90 -5.25 -0.18
N GLU A 82 -22.50 -5.27 -1.36
CA GLU A 82 -22.53 -6.45 -2.24
C GLU A 82 -21.31 -6.52 -3.17
N MET A 83 -20.44 -5.50 -3.18
CA MET A 83 -19.27 -5.46 -4.06
C MET A 83 -18.15 -6.31 -3.48
N LYS A 84 -17.79 -7.39 -4.17
CA LYS A 84 -16.65 -8.26 -3.83
C LYS A 84 -15.34 -7.47 -3.91
N LEU A 85 -14.48 -7.63 -2.89
CA LEU A 85 -13.25 -6.85 -2.76
C LEU A 85 -12.00 -7.73 -2.88
N VAL A 86 -11.01 -7.22 -3.61
CA VAL A 86 -9.64 -7.72 -3.59
C VAL A 86 -8.77 -6.68 -2.89
N LEU A 87 -8.11 -7.08 -1.82
CA LEU A 87 -7.14 -6.23 -1.13
C LEU A 87 -5.74 -6.51 -1.70
N ILE A 88 -4.98 -5.46 -1.99
CA ILE A 88 -3.59 -5.59 -2.43
C ILE A 88 -2.77 -4.67 -1.54
N GLY A 89 -2.07 -5.26 -0.59
CA GLY A 89 -1.20 -4.55 0.33
C GLY A 89 0.25 -4.69 -0.12
N HIS A 90 0.99 -3.58 -0.13
CA HIS A 90 2.45 -3.58 -0.20
C HIS A 90 3.02 -3.13 1.13
N SER A 91 4.07 -3.79 1.61
CA SER A 91 4.77 -3.39 2.84
C SER A 91 3.78 -3.24 4.00
N ILE A 92 3.70 -2.07 4.64
CA ILE A 92 2.77 -1.82 5.73
C ILE A 92 1.30 -1.94 5.33
N GLY A 93 0.99 -1.75 4.05
CA GLY A 93 -0.33 -2.03 3.48
C GLY A 93 -0.78 -3.47 3.68
N CYS A 94 0.14 -4.43 3.84
CA CYS A 94 -0.19 -5.81 4.19
C CYS A 94 -0.74 -5.92 5.62
N TYR A 95 -0.12 -5.23 6.58
CA TYR A 95 -0.62 -5.17 7.95
C TYR A 95 -2.01 -4.53 7.98
N ILE A 96 -2.19 -3.41 7.27
CA ILE A 96 -3.50 -2.74 7.15
C ILE A 96 -4.54 -3.69 6.55
N SER A 97 -4.18 -4.45 5.51
CA SER A 97 -5.08 -5.45 4.90
C SER A 97 -5.50 -6.55 5.88
N LEU A 98 -4.59 -7.01 6.74
CA LEU A 98 -4.91 -7.96 7.82
C LEU A 98 -5.83 -7.33 8.87
N GLN A 99 -5.58 -6.07 9.25
CA GLN A 99 -6.47 -5.36 10.18
C GLN A 99 -7.86 -5.15 9.60
N ILE A 100 -7.99 -4.87 8.30
CA ILE A 100 -9.30 -4.77 7.63
C ILE A 100 -10.04 -6.11 7.71
N LEU A 101 -9.37 -7.22 7.39
CA LEU A 101 -9.97 -8.56 7.50
C LEU A 101 -10.46 -8.87 8.92
N LYS A 102 -9.67 -8.50 9.92
CA LYS A 102 -9.98 -8.71 11.34
C LYS A 102 -11.12 -7.85 11.85
N LEU A 103 -11.11 -6.55 11.52
CA LEU A 103 -12.00 -5.54 12.11
C LEU A 103 -13.29 -5.34 11.30
N ALA A 104 -13.33 -5.83 10.06
CA ALA A 104 -14.48 -5.74 9.17
C ALA A 104 -14.80 -7.08 8.49
N PRO A 105 -15.12 -8.15 9.25
CA PRO A 105 -15.47 -9.46 8.69
C PRO A 105 -16.76 -9.41 7.84
N GLU A 106 -17.56 -8.36 7.95
CA GLU A 106 -18.73 -8.11 7.11
C GLU A 106 -18.41 -7.79 5.66
N LEU A 107 -17.18 -7.34 5.36
CA LEU A 107 -16.80 -6.97 4.00
C LEU A 107 -16.59 -8.23 3.15
N PRO A 108 -17.15 -8.29 1.92
CA PRO A 108 -17.04 -9.45 1.03
C PRO A 108 -15.66 -9.53 0.36
N ILE A 109 -14.60 -9.64 1.14
CA ILE A 109 -13.23 -9.79 0.66
C ILE A 109 -13.05 -11.21 0.14
N ILE A 110 -12.72 -11.33 -1.14
CA ILE A 110 -12.55 -12.60 -1.85
C ILE A 110 -11.08 -13.03 -1.92
N ARG A 111 -10.15 -12.09 -1.94
CA ARG A 111 -8.70 -12.31 -2.02
C ARG A 111 -7.97 -11.13 -1.38
N SER A 112 -6.86 -11.42 -0.71
CA SER A 112 -5.94 -10.41 -0.20
C SER A 112 -4.50 -10.81 -0.57
N LEU A 113 -3.85 -9.98 -1.37
CA LEU A 113 -2.49 -10.15 -1.86
C LEU A 113 -1.55 -9.30 -0.99
N LEU A 114 -0.64 -9.96 -0.28
CA LEU A 114 0.29 -9.34 0.66
C LEU A 114 1.70 -9.36 0.05
N LEU A 115 2.06 -8.26 -0.62
CA LEU A 115 3.31 -8.10 -1.35
C LEU A 115 4.39 -7.50 -0.44
N PHE A 116 5.49 -8.23 -0.25
CA PHE A 116 6.61 -7.87 0.63
C PHE A 116 6.11 -7.51 2.05
N PRO A 117 5.51 -8.47 2.77
CA PRO A 117 4.61 -8.17 3.89
C PRO A 117 5.32 -7.78 5.18
N THR A 118 5.30 -6.48 5.52
CA THR A 118 5.76 -5.99 6.83
C THR A 118 4.63 -6.15 7.86
N ILE A 119 4.46 -7.37 8.36
CA ILE A 119 3.37 -7.75 9.28
C ILE A 119 3.88 -8.22 10.65
N GLU A 120 5.20 -8.28 10.82
CA GLU A 120 5.87 -8.72 12.04
C GLU A 120 7.31 -8.20 12.11
N ARG A 121 7.87 -8.18 13.31
CA ARG A 121 9.31 -8.01 13.61
C ARG A 121 9.97 -6.84 12.87
N MET A 122 9.23 -5.75 12.64
CA MET A 122 9.66 -4.69 11.72
C MET A 122 10.98 -4.05 12.16
N SER A 123 11.12 -3.74 13.46
CA SER A 123 12.35 -3.18 14.03
C SER A 123 13.51 -4.18 14.13
N GLU A 124 13.24 -5.48 14.03
CA GLU A 124 14.26 -6.54 14.08
C GLU A 124 14.81 -6.91 12.70
N SER A 125 14.14 -6.49 11.62
CA SER A 125 14.62 -6.69 10.25
C SER A 125 15.96 -5.98 9.99
N PRO A 126 16.76 -6.42 9.00
CA PRO A 126 18.04 -5.78 8.67
C PRO A 126 17.95 -4.25 8.50
N ASN A 127 16.96 -3.77 7.74
CA ASN A 127 16.71 -2.34 7.58
C ASN A 127 16.08 -1.73 8.83
N GLY A 128 15.17 -2.44 9.49
CA GLY A 128 14.52 -2.00 10.74
C GLY A 128 15.52 -1.66 11.85
N ARG A 129 16.57 -2.46 12.02
CA ARG A 129 17.62 -2.20 13.03
C ARG A 129 18.38 -0.91 12.78
N ILE A 130 18.54 -0.53 11.51
CA ILE A 130 19.22 0.71 11.10
C ILE A 130 18.25 1.91 11.18
N ALA A 131 17.00 1.70 10.76
CA ALA A 131 15.98 2.72 10.66
C ALA A 131 15.34 3.10 12.01
N THR A 132 15.15 2.14 12.92
CA THR A 132 14.48 2.35 14.22
C THR A 132 15.13 3.47 15.05
N PRO A 133 16.47 3.53 15.22
CA PRO A 133 17.09 4.65 15.91
C PRO A 133 16.79 6.01 15.26
N LEU A 134 16.77 6.07 13.93
CA LEU A 134 16.51 7.28 13.17
C LEU A 134 15.07 7.77 13.36
N PHE A 135 14.10 6.88 13.19
CA PHE A 135 12.67 7.24 13.23
C PHE A 135 12.09 7.33 14.63
N CYS A 136 12.62 6.58 15.62
CA CYS A 136 12.06 6.59 16.98
C CYS A 136 12.87 7.48 17.93
N ARG A 137 14.20 7.30 18.00
CA ARG A 137 15.05 7.98 18.98
C ARG A 137 15.47 9.38 18.53
N PHE A 138 15.89 9.51 17.27
CA PHE A 138 16.40 10.76 16.71
C PHE A 138 15.36 11.52 15.88
N ARG A 139 14.07 11.22 16.05
CA ARG A 139 12.97 11.79 15.27
C ARG A 139 12.98 13.31 15.23
N TYR A 140 13.23 13.98 16.36
CA TYR A 140 13.28 15.45 16.39
C TYR A 140 14.49 16.01 15.66
N ALA A 141 15.65 15.33 15.74
CA ALA A 141 16.83 15.71 14.97
C ALA A 141 16.57 15.54 13.46
N LEU A 142 15.88 14.46 13.05
CA LEU A 142 15.43 14.25 11.68
C LEU A 142 14.46 15.36 11.23
N TYR A 143 13.46 15.69 12.04
CA TYR A 143 12.45 16.71 11.69
C TYR A 143 13.08 18.09 11.56
N VAL A 144 13.92 18.49 12.52
CA VAL A 144 14.61 19.78 12.50
C VAL A 144 15.56 19.85 11.32
N SER A 145 16.34 18.80 11.04
CA SER A 145 17.25 18.79 9.90
C SER A 145 16.51 18.83 8.55
N ALA A 146 15.45 18.03 8.38
CA ALA A 146 14.63 18.05 7.17
C ALA A 146 14.01 19.44 6.94
N TYR A 147 13.46 20.06 7.99
CA TYR A 147 12.90 21.40 7.92
C TYR A 147 13.96 22.45 7.55
N LEU A 148 15.12 22.45 8.21
CA LEU A 148 16.19 23.42 7.93
C LEU A 148 16.80 23.26 6.54
N LEU A 149 16.90 22.02 6.03
CA LEU A 149 17.44 21.75 4.71
C LEU A 149 16.45 22.05 3.58
N LEU A 150 15.18 21.66 3.74
CA LEU A 150 14.20 21.69 2.66
C LEU A 150 13.37 22.98 2.64
N LYS A 151 13.08 23.61 3.78
CA LYS A 151 12.28 24.85 3.80
C LYS A 151 12.90 26.02 3.03
N PRO A 152 14.22 26.30 3.12
CA PRO A 152 14.79 27.48 2.44
C PRO A 152 14.99 27.27 0.93
N TRP A 153 14.83 26.06 0.40
CA TRP A 153 15.07 25.78 -1.02
C TRP A 153 13.88 26.18 -1.89
N PRO A 154 14.08 26.99 -2.94
CA PRO A 154 13.05 27.27 -3.93
C PRO A 154 12.54 25.98 -4.59
N GLU A 155 11.23 25.89 -4.82
CA GLU A 155 10.58 24.71 -5.42
C GLU A 155 11.18 24.31 -6.78
N LYS A 156 11.64 25.28 -7.58
CA LYS A 156 12.32 25.02 -8.85
C LYS A 156 13.62 24.22 -8.67
N ILE A 157 14.36 24.46 -7.58
CA ILE A 157 15.60 23.76 -7.28
C ILE A 157 15.30 22.35 -6.77
N LYS A 158 14.33 22.20 -5.85
CA LYS A 158 13.86 20.89 -5.40
C LYS A 158 13.43 20.05 -6.59
N SER A 159 12.64 20.63 -7.50
CA SER A 159 12.16 19.95 -8.70
C SER A 159 13.29 19.53 -9.63
N LEU A 160 14.28 20.39 -9.86
CA LEU A 160 15.44 20.05 -10.66
C LEU A 160 16.27 18.92 -10.03
N MET A 161 16.47 18.95 -8.71
CA MET A 161 17.24 17.94 -7.98
C MET A 161 16.53 16.59 -7.98
N ILE A 162 15.21 16.57 -7.74
CA ILE A 162 14.39 15.34 -7.85
C ILE A 162 14.48 14.79 -9.26
N ARG A 163 14.25 15.61 -10.30
CA ARG A 163 14.31 15.15 -11.69
C ARG A 163 15.66 14.55 -12.03
N LYS A 164 16.76 15.19 -11.62
CA LYS A 164 18.12 14.66 -11.80
C LYS A 164 18.34 13.36 -11.03
N TYR A 165 17.87 13.27 -9.80
CA TYR A 165 17.98 12.06 -8.98
C TYR A 165 17.20 10.89 -9.60
N LEU A 166 15.97 11.14 -10.07
CA LEU A 166 15.14 10.13 -10.76
C LEU A 166 15.74 9.69 -12.08
N GLN A 167 16.26 10.63 -12.87
CA GLN A 167 17.01 10.34 -14.10
C GLN A 167 18.24 9.47 -13.80
N MET A 168 18.98 9.78 -12.72
CA MET A 168 20.13 8.98 -12.29
C MET A 168 19.73 7.57 -11.85
N MET A 169 18.57 7.41 -11.22
CA MET A 169 18.02 6.10 -10.87
C MET A 169 17.29 5.40 -12.03
N ASN A 170 17.32 5.99 -13.23
CA ASN A 170 16.65 5.50 -14.44
C ASN A 170 15.13 5.25 -14.25
N LEU A 171 14.51 6.01 -13.33
CA LEU A 171 13.08 5.93 -13.06
C LEU A 171 12.35 6.94 -13.94
N GLN A 172 11.67 6.46 -14.97
CA GLN A 172 10.66 7.25 -15.68
C GLN A 172 9.40 7.27 -14.84
N THR A 173 9.33 8.16 -13.85
CA THR A 173 8.13 8.33 -13.04
C THR A 173 7.33 9.52 -13.56
N GLU A 174 6.08 9.27 -13.94
CA GLU A 174 5.06 10.31 -14.19
C GLU A 174 4.52 10.92 -12.88
N PHE A 175 4.88 10.33 -11.73
CA PHE A 175 4.47 10.80 -10.41
C PHE A 175 5.13 12.13 -10.02
N SER A 176 4.32 13.05 -9.50
CA SER A 176 4.80 14.27 -8.85
C SER A 176 5.41 13.94 -7.48
N LEU A 177 6.64 13.38 -7.49
CA LEU A 177 7.45 13.15 -6.28
C LEU A 177 7.83 14.44 -5.54
N LEU A 178 7.42 15.60 -6.07
CA LEU A 178 7.58 16.91 -5.45
C LEU A 178 6.84 17.00 -4.12
N ASN A 179 5.63 16.44 -4.04
CA ASN A 179 4.81 16.49 -2.83
C ASN A 179 5.44 15.64 -1.71
N MET A 180 6.21 14.61 -2.03
CA MET A 180 6.91 13.79 -1.02
C MET A 180 8.06 14.53 -0.32
N LEU A 181 8.60 15.61 -0.90
CA LEU A 181 9.64 16.43 -0.26
C LEU A 181 9.07 17.60 0.53
N GLU A 182 7.75 17.69 0.64
CA GLU A 182 7.13 18.66 1.53
C GLU A 182 7.45 18.28 2.98
N PRO A 183 7.90 19.24 3.83
CA PRO A 183 8.31 18.91 5.20
C PRO A 183 7.24 18.19 6.01
N PHE A 184 5.95 18.52 5.80
CA PHE A 184 4.84 17.86 6.48
C PHE A 184 4.67 16.41 6.03
N CYS A 185 4.69 16.13 4.72
CA CYS A 185 4.71 14.77 4.19
C CYS A 185 5.86 13.92 4.76
N LEU A 186 7.08 14.47 4.84
CA LEU A 186 8.24 13.75 5.39
C LEU A 186 8.10 13.46 6.87
N VAL A 187 7.61 14.43 7.66
CA VAL A 187 7.36 14.25 9.09
C VAL A 187 6.27 13.20 9.32
N ASN A 188 5.18 13.24 8.55
CA ASN A 188 4.09 12.27 8.66
C ASN A 188 4.54 10.86 8.24
N ALA A 189 5.32 10.73 7.16
CA ALA A 189 5.88 9.45 6.73
C ALA A 189 6.84 8.88 7.78
N ALA A 190 7.72 9.71 8.35
CA ALA A 190 8.61 9.29 9.42
C ALA A 190 7.87 8.96 10.72
N TYR A 191 6.77 9.67 11.01
CA TYR A 191 5.90 9.38 12.14
C TYR A 191 5.22 8.01 11.99
N LEU A 192 4.62 7.74 10.83
CA LEU A 192 4.05 6.43 10.51
C LEU A 192 5.12 5.34 10.63
N ALA A 193 6.27 5.52 9.98
CA ALA A 193 7.39 4.57 10.06
C ALA A 193 7.84 4.31 11.50
N SER A 194 7.82 5.34 12.38
CA SER A 194 8.14 5.15 13.80
C SER A 194 7.12 4.25 14.51
N GLN A 195 5.82 4.39 14.20
CA GLN A 195 4.78 3.51 14.75
C GLN A 195 4.88 2.09 14.19
N GLU A 196 5.17 1.94 12.89
CA GLU A 196 5.42 0.62 12.28
C GLU A 196 6.50 -0.16 13.05
N MET A 197 7.62 0.50 13.38
CA MET A 197 8.72 -0.12 14.13
C MET A 197 8.32 -0.58 15.54
N MET A 198 7.36 0.10 16.16
CA MET A 198 6.94 -0.11 17.55
C MET A 198 5.76 -1.08 17.68
N ASP A 199 4.83 -1.06 16.72
CA ASP A 199 3.56 -1.77 16.81
C ASP A 199 3.56 -3.06 15.97
N VAL A 200 4.30 -3.10 14.85
CA VAL A 200 4.40 -4.27 13.96
C VAL A 200 5.47 -5.23 14.47
N VAL A 201 5.21 -5.79 15.66
CA VAL A 201 6.14 -6.66 16.38
C VAL A 201 5.76 -8.13 16.23
N LYS A 202 4.54 -8.49 16.64
CA LYS A 202 4.06 -9.88 16.62
C LYS A 202 3.15 -10.11 15.42
N ARG A 203 3.38 -11.19 14.68
CA ARG A 203 2.47 -11.65 13.63
C ARG A 203 1.12 -12.07 14.20
N ASP A 204 0.04 -11.59 13.59
CA ASP A 204 -1.35 -11.94 13.93
C ASP A 204 -1.71 -13.31 13.33
N ASN A 205 -1.20 -14.38 13.95
CA ASN A 205 -1.39 -15.75 13.47
C ASN A 205 -2.86 -16.18 13.51
N GLU A 206 -3.63 -15.65 14.47
CA GLU A 206 -5.05 -15.94 14.61
C GLU A 206 -5.84 -15.47 13.37
N THR A 207 -5.67 -14.21 12.98
CA THR A 207 -6.33 -13.63 11.79
C THR A 207 -5.84 -14.30 10.51
N ILE A 208 -4.54 -14.58 10.39
CA ILE A 208 -3.98 -15.27 9.23
C ILE A 208 -4.59 -16.67 9.09
N LYS A 209 -4.71 -17.41 10.19
CA LYS A 209 -5.29 -18.75 10.18
C LYS A 209 -6.76 -18.74 9.77
N GLU A 210 -7.53 -17.78 10.30
CA GLU A 210 -8.95 -17.63 9.99
C GLU A 210 -9.21 -17.36 8.51
N HIS A 211 -8.35 -16.56 7.87
CA HIS A 211 -8.53 -16.14 6.47
C HIS A 211 -7.54 -16.78 5.49
N LEU A 212 -6.83 -17.83 5.88
CA LEU A 212 -5.70 -18.40 5.13
C LEU A 212 -6.04 -18.72 3.67
N SER A 213 -7.25 -19.22 3.41
CA SER A 213 -7.72 -19.57 2.06
C SER A 213 -7.84 -18.37 1.10
N LYS A 214 -7.95 -17.16 1.65
CA LYS A 214 -8.06 -15.90 0.91
C LYS A 214 -6.74 -15.13 0.82
N LEU A 215 -5.69 -15.56 1.53
CA LEU A 215 -4.43 -14.83 1.65
C LEU A 215 -3.38 -15.39 0.71
N THR A 216 -2.70 -14.50 -0.03
CA THR A 216 -1.48 -14.82 -0.75
C THR A 216 -0.35 -13.95 -0.21
N PHE A 217 0.72 -14.57 0.28
CA PHE A 217 1.90 -13.86 0.74
C PHE A 217 3.00 -13.96 -0.32
N TYR A 218 3.59 -12.82 -0.70
CA TYR A 218 4.66 -12.76 -1.69
C TYR A 218 5.90 -12.11 -1.09
N TYR A 219 6.94 -12.90 -0.84
CA TYR A 219 8.19 -12.46 -0.23
C TYR A 219 9.30 -12.22 -1.25
N GLY A 220 10.22 -11.31 -0.97
CA GLY A 220 11.42 -11.07 -1.77
C GLY A 220 12.62 -11.88 -1.29
N THR A 221 13.44 -12.41 -2.21
CA THR A 221 14.72 -13.05 -1.86
C THR A 221 15.80 -12.06 -1.40
N VAL A 222 15.67 -10.78 -1.77
CA VAL A 222 16.61 -9.70 -1.47
C VAL A 222 15.99 -8.61 -0.60
N ASP A 223 14.87 -8.91 0.04
CA ASP A 223 14.16 -7.95 0.89
C ASP A 223 14.84 -7.83 2.26
N ALA A 224 15.23 -6.61 2.61
CA ALA A 224 15.87 -6.29 3.89
C ALA A 224 14.89 -5.76 4.96
N TRP A 225 13.61 -5.61 4.62
CA TRP A 225 12.52 -5.33 5.57
C TRP A 225 11.79 -6.61 5.99
N CYS A 226 11.60 -7.54 5.06
CA CYS A 226 10.99 -8.85 5.30
C CYS A 226 11.94 -9.94 4.81
N PRO A 227 12.99 -10.25 5.58
CA PRO A 227 14.05 -11.14 5.12
C PRO A 227 13.55 -12.57 4.92
N LYS A 228 14.31 -13.37 4.18
CA LYS A 228 13.88 -14.72 3.74
C LYS A 228 13.46 -15.62 4.91
N GLU A 229 14.05 -15.45 6.09
CA GLU A 229 13.68 -16.18 7.30
C GLU A 229 12.19 -16.03 7.63
N TYR A 230 11.58 -14.87 7.34
CA TYR A 230 10.15 -14.64 7.62
C TYR A 230 9.27 -15.45 6.66
N TYR A 231 9.69 -15.62 5.41
CA TYR A 231 9.06 -16.54 4.47
C TYR A 231 9.13 -17.99 4.96
N GLU A 232 10.30 -18.43 5.44
CA GLU A 232 10.47 -19.80 5.94
C GLU A 232 9.63 -20.07 7.19
N ASP A 233 9.57 -19.10 8.12
CA ASP A 233 8.71 -19.15 9.31
C ASP A 233 7.23 -19.24 8.90
N MET A 234 6.79 -18.42 7.94
CA MET A 234 5.43 -18.47 7.40
C MET A 234 5.11 -19.83 6.78
N LYS A 235 6.00 -20.40 5.97
CA LYS A 235 5.79 -21.71 5.33
C LYS A 235 5.75 -22.84 6.35
N LYS A 236 6.54 -22.74 7.42
CA LYS A 236 6.53 -23.70 8.51
C LYS A 236 5.22 -23.67 9.30
N ASP A 237 4.73 -22.47 9.62
CA ASP A 237 3.55 -22.31 10.48
C ASP A 237 2.23 -22.50 9.71
N PHE A 238 2.22 -22.20 8.41
CA PHE A 238 1.05 -22.30 7.53
C PHE A 238 1.39 -23.08 6.24
N PRO A 239 1.66 -24.39 6.32
CA PRO A 239 2.10 -25.18 5.17
C PRO A 239 1.09 -25.21 4.01
N GLU A 240 -0.21 -25.15 4.34
CA GLU A 240 -1.32 -25.11 3.37
C GLU A 240 -1.57 -23.70 2.80
N GLY A 241 -0.85 -22.68 3.27
CA GLY A 241 -1.00 -21.31 2.84
C GLY A 241 -0.38 -21.03 1.47
N ASP A 242 -1.03 -20.15 0.71
CA ASP A 242 -0.45 -19.60 -0.51
C ASP A 242 0.64 -18.58 -0.15
N ILE A 243 1.85 -19.10 0.03
CA ILE A 243 3.04 -18.34 0.42
C ILE A 243 4.08 -18.57 -0.67
N ARG A 244 4.56 -17.49 -1.26
CA ARG A 244 5.39 -17.47 -2.46
C ARG A 244 6.66 -16.68 -2.20
N LEU A 245 7.74 -17.09 -2.86
CA LEU A 245 9.03 -16.43 -2.79
C LEU A 245 9.47 -15.96 -4.18
N CYS A 246 9.88 -14.71 -4.30
CA CYS A 246 10.34 -14.09 -5.53
C CYS A 246 11.80 -14.48 -5.83
N GLU A 247 12.00 -15.33 -6.82
CA GLU A 247 13.35 -15.69 -7.29
C GLU A 247 13.98 -14.64 -8.22
N LYS A 248 13.18 -13.70 -8.73
CA LYS A 248 13.58 -12.66 -9.69
C LYS A 248 14.37 -11.49 -9.07
N LYS A 249 14.69 -11.57 -7.78
CA LYS A 249 15.42 -10.53 -7.01
C LYS A 249 14.77 -9.15 -7.10
N ILE A 250 13.43 -9.10 -7.17
CA ILE A 250 12.68 -7.86 -7.14
C ILE A 250 12.89 -7.19 -5.76
N PRO A 251 13.28 -5.90 -5.69
CA PRO A 251 13.51 -5.21 -4.44
C PRO A 251 12.19 -4.89 -3.72
N HIS A 252 12.26 -4.65 -2.40
CA HIS A 252 11.10 -4.27 -1.59
C HIS A 252 10.33 -3.07 -2.18
N ALA A 253 11.05 -2.05 -2.65
CA ALA A 253 10.48 -0.88 -3.32
C ALA A 253 10.22 -1.14 -4.81
N PHE A 254 9.59 -2.27 -5.15
CA PHE A 254 9.32 -2.68 -6.54
C PHE A 254 8.51 -1.64 -7.31
N VAL A 255 7.67 -0.86 -6.62
CA VAL A 255 6.85 0.21 -7.21
C VAL A 255 7.67 1.24 -7.98
N LEU A 256 8.96 1.39 -7.66
CA LEU A 256 9.82 2.37 -8.30
C LEU A 256 10.31 1.95 -9.68
N GLY A 257 10.43 0.65 -9.98
CA GLY A 257 11.03 0.21 -11.25
C GLY A 257 10.62 -1.18 -11.76
N PHE A 258 9.84 -1.92 -10.97
CA PHE A 258 9.32 -3.26 -11.29
C PHE A 258 7.78 -3.29 -11.16
N HIS A 259 7.13 -2.12 -11.19
CA HIS A 259 5.67 -2.00 -11.03
C HIS A 259 4.90 -2.78 -12.11
N GLN A 260 5.34 -2.72 -13.37
CA GLN A 260 4.68 -3.44 -14.47
C GLN A 260 4.78 -4.96 -14.27
N GLU A 261 5.98 -5.45 -13.99
CA GLU A 261 6.19 -6.88 -13.75
C GLU A 261 5.39 -7.39 -12.55
N MET A 262 5.31 -6.59 -11.47
CA MET A 262 4.46 -6.93 -10.32
C MET A 262 2.98 -6.94 -10.69
N ALA A 263 2.52 -5.94 -11.45
CA ALA A 263 1.13 -5.84 -11.88
C ALA A 263 0.74 -7.03 -12.78
N ASP A 264 1.60 -7.43 -13.71
CA ASP A 264 1.36 -8.58 -14.59
C ASP A 264 1.25 -9.88 -13.78
N MET A 265 2.17 -10.11 -12.83
CA MET A 265 2.12 -11.29 -11.96
C MET A 265 0.85 -11.31 -11.08
N VAL A 266 0.50 -10.17 -10.48
CA VAL A 266 -0.70 -10.03 -9.65
C VAL A 266 -1.97 -10.25 -10.47
N ALA A 267 -2.05 -9.66 -11.67
CA ALA A 267 -3.17 -9.86 -12.58
C ALA A 267 -3.33 -11.34 -12.95
N ASP A 268 -2.22 -12.02 -13.25
CA ASP A 268 -2.22 -13.46 -13.54
C ASP A 268 -2.74 -14.29 -12.37
N TRP A 269 -2.34 -13.97 -11.12
CA TRP A 269 -2.81 -14.70 -9.95
C TRP A 269 -4.30 -14.50 -9.67
N LEU A 270 -4.84 -13.34 -10.04
CA LEU A 270 -6.25 -13.02 -9.83
C LEU A 270 -7.18 -13.60 -10.90
N LYS A 271 -6.67 -14.01 -12.07
CA LYS A 271 -7.50 -14.52 -13.18
C LYS A 271 -8.48 -15.59 -12.76
N ASP A 272 -8.01 -16.60 -12.00
CA ASP A 272 -8.83 -17.74 -11.58
C ASP A 272 -9.87 -17.37 -10.53
N ASP A 273 -9.59 -16.36 -9.70
CA ASP A 273 -10.56 -15.88 -8.70
C ASP A 273 -11.63 -15.03 -9.38
N LEU A 274 -11.23 -14.18 -10.33
CA LEU A 274 -12.13 -13.32 -11.09
C LEU A 274 -13.01 -14.11 -12.05
N SER A 275 -12.55 -15.23 -12.61
CA SER A 275 -13.36 -16.08 -13.49
C SER A 275 -14.50 -16.82 -12.78
N LYS A 276 -14.47 -16.90 -11.44
CA LYS A 276 -15.48 -17.59 -10.62
C LYS A 276 -16.60 -16.67 -10.13
N ILE A 277 -16.55 -15.38 -10.51
CA ILE A 277 -17.46 -14.31 -10.06
C ILE A 277 -18.46 -13.99 -11.17
#